data_AF-A0A806FUV4-F1
#
_entry.id   AF-A0A806FUV4-F1
#
_cell.length_a   1.000
_cell.length_b   1.000
_cell.length_c   1.000
_cell.angle_alpha   90.00
_cell.angle_beta   90.00
_cell.angle_gamma   90.00
#
_symmetry.space_group_name_H-M   'P 1'
#
loop_
_entity.id
_entity.type
_entity.pdbx_description
1 polymer ?
#
loop_
_entity_poly.entity_id
_entity_poly.type
_entity_poly.pdbx_seq_one_letter_code
_entity_poly.pdbx_strand_id
1 'polypeptide(L)'
;MSTYSKSLKMICTCRHPATATSLLGPTGGVELLNRCLTVEIGRPNSHQNLGWEPVTDCAVRALNNRVDEHGKPKPLAAILWGRNAQTLEPLLTNAAIIKSAHPSPLSASRGFFGSHPFSRANAALKQMGAEPVDWSLPSSDCPAR
;
A
#
# COMPACT_ATOMS: atom_id res chain seq x y z
N MET A 1 22.52 -3.57 8.78
CA MET A 1 21.50 -4.36 9.50
C MET A 1 20.18 -3.63 9.40
N SER A 2 19.28 -4.11 8.54
CA SER A 2 18.03 -3.40 8.20
C SER A 2 16.97 -3.59 9.29
N THR A 3 16.56 -2.49 9.91
CA THR A 3 15.44 -2.37 10.85
C THR A 3 14.13 -2.60 10.10
N TYR A 4 13.75 -3.86 9.90
CA TYR A 4 12.48 -4.20 9.28
C TYR A 4 11.31 -3.88 10.21
N SER A 5 10.67 -2.74 9.98
CA SER A 5 9.29 -2.51 10.40
C SER A 5 8.41 -3.57 9.73
N LYS A 6 7.73 -4.41 10.52
CA LYS A 6 6.91 -5.55 10.03
C LYS A 6 5.57 -5.12 9.39
N SER A 7 5.48 -3.89 8.91
CA SER A 7 4.20 -3.23 8.66
C SER A 7 4.17 -2.42 7.37
N LEU A 8 4.95 -2.82 6.36
CA LEU A 8 4.85 -2.21 5.03
C LEU A 8 3.49 -2.59 4.42
N LYS A 9 2.65 -1.58 4.18
CA LYS A 9 1.37 -1.73 3.50
C LYS A 9 1.40 -0.89 2.24
N MET A 10 0.77 -1.38 1.19
CA MET A 10 0.73 -0.70 -0.09
C MET A 10 -0.72 -0.49 -0.51
N ILE A 11 -1.12 0.76 -0.61
CA ILE A 11 -2.45 1.18 -1.04
C ILE A 11 -2.28 1.80 -2.42
N CYS A 12 -2.89 1.19 -3.42
CA CYS A 12 -2.67 1.54 -4.82
C CYS A 12 -3.91 2.25 -5.33
N THR A 13 -3.72 3.48 -5.82
CA THR A 13 -4.79 4.31 -6.33
C THR A 13 -4.57 4.58 -7.81
N CYS A 14 -5.66 4.65 -8.59
CA CYS A 14 -5.54 5.13 -9.96
C CYS A 14 -5.36 6.65 -9.99
N ARG A 15 -4.64 7.14 -11.01
CA ARG A 15 -4.65 8.55 -11.40
C ARG A 15 -5.97 8.84 -12.12
N HIS A 16 -6.62 9.95 -11.81
CA HIS A 16 -7.63 10.53 -12.70
C HIS A 16 -6.89 11.50 -13.65
N PRO A 17 -7.23 11.59 -14.94
CA PRO A 17 -6.55 12.51 -15.85
C PRO A 17 -7.05 13.94 -15.60
N ALA A 18 -6.60 14.57 -14.51
CA ALA A 18 -6.59 16.02 -14.35
C ALA A 18 -5.69 16.42 -13.17
N THR A 19 -4.57 17.07 -13.51
CA THR A 19 -3.98 18.18 -12.75
C THR A 19 -3.66 17.92 -11.27
N ALA A 20 -2.69 17.06 -10.96
CA ALA A 20 -2.00 17.12 -9.68
C ALA A 20 -0.55 16.64 -9.82
N THR A 21 0.38 17.60 -9.73
CA THR A 21 1.79 17.33 -9.49
C THR A 21 1.93 16.72 -8.09
N SER A 22 2.28 15.43 -7.99
CA SER A 22 2.68 14.82 -6.73
C SER A 22 4.20 14.84 -6.63
N LEU A 23 4.72 15.40 -5.53
CA LEU A 23 6.14 15.41 -5.19
C LEU A 23 6.56 14.26 -4.27
N LEU A 24 5.69 13.28 -4.01
CA LEU A 24 5.98 12.18 -3.07
C LEU A 24 5.41 10.86 -3.61
N GLY A 25 6.32 9.93 -3.97
CA GLY A 25 6.01 8.56 -4.40
C GLY A 25 6.30 8.26 -5.90
N PRO A 26 6.64 7.01 -6.26
CA PRO A 26 6.85 6.62 -7.66
C PRO A 26 5.60 6.95 -8.47
N THR A 27 5.81 7.34 -9.73
CA THR A 27 4.92 8.05 -10.66
C THR A 27 3.54 7.39 -10.95
N GLY A 28 3.17 6.31 -10.27
CA GLY A 28 1.99 5.47 -10.52
C GLY A 28 0.84 5.53 -9.50
N GLY A 29 0.75 6.53 -8.61
CA GLY A 29 -0.39 6.64 -7.68
C GLY A 29 -0.40 5.59 -6.55
N VAL A 30 0.77 5.07 -6.21
CA VAL A 30 0.98 4.08 -5.14
C VAL A 30 1.39 4.78 -3.85
N GLU A 31 0.62 4.55 -2.79
CA GLU A 31 0.91 5.04 -1.43
C GLU A 31 1.46 3.90 -0.57
N LEU A 32 2.65 4.10 0.00
CA LEU A 32 3.28 3.16 0.92
C LEU A 32 3.08 3.64 2.35
N LEU A 33 2.03 3.15 3.01
CA LEU A 33 1.65 3.59 4.34
C LEU A 33 2.02 2.54 5.40
N ASN A 34 2.91 2.92 6.31
CA ASN A 34 3.20 2.10 7.49
C ASN A 34 2.07 2.24 8.53
N ARG A 35 1.87 1.17 9.31
CA ARG A 35 0.88 1.19 10.40
C ARG A 35 1.28 2.07 11.58
N CYS A 36 2.58 2.09 11.84
CA CYS A 36 3.22 2.91 12.85
C CYS A 36 4.36 3.65 12.14
N LEU A 37 4.40 4.97 12.30
CA LEU A 37 5.29 5.83 11.50
C LEU A 37 6.66 6.02 12.14
N THR A 38 6.84 5.60 13.39
CA THR A 38 8.13 5.63 14.08
C THR A 38 8.42 4.29 14.76
N VAL A 39 9.70 4.00 14.99
CA VAL A 39 10.16 2.82 15.71
C VAL A 39 11.45 3.16 16.44
N GLU A 40 11.69 2.51 17.56
CA GLU A 40 12.94 2.60 18.32
C GLU A 40 14.00 1.73 17.62
N ILE A 41 15.25 2.18 17.65
CA ILE A 41 16.35 1.51 16.98
C ILE A 41 16.49 0.08 17.50
N GLY A 42 16.52 -0.89 16.58
CA GLY A 42 16.68 -2.31 16.92
C GLY A 42 15.48 -2.97 17.61
N ARG A 43 14.36 -2.26 17.80
CA ARG A 43 13.18 -2.78 18.51
C ARG A 43 11.92 -2.72 17.63
N PRO A 44 11.69 -3.74 16.78
CA PRO A 44 10.50 -3.79 15.93
C PRO A 44 9.21 -3.65 16.75
N ASN A 45 8.25 -2.88 16.25
CA ASN A 45 6.96 -2.60 16.91
C ASN A 45 7.05 -1.87 18.26
N SER A 46 8.17 -1.24 18.62
CA SER A 46 8.31 -0.53 19.91
C SER A 46 7.26 0.57 20.13
N HIS A 47 6.78 1.20 19.05
CA HIS A 47 5.76 2.25 19.11
C HIS A 47 4.36 1.76 18.68
N GLN A 48 4.14 0.45 18.67
CA GLN A 48 2.81 -0.10 18.47
C GLN A 48 1.90 0.31 19.65
N ASN A 49 0.66 0.68 19.34
CA ASN A 49 -0.35 1.16 20.28
C ASN A 49 -0.01 2.47 21.00
N LEU A 50 0.94 3.26 20.48
CA LEU A 50 1.28 4.59 21.03
C LEU A 50 0.54 5.74 20.34
N GLY A 51 -0.46 5.45 19.51
CA GLY A 51 -1.34 6.46 18.92
C GLY A 51 -1.12 6.75 17.43
N TRP A 52 -0.21 6.03 16.75
CA TRP A 52 -0.09 6.13 15.28
C TRP A 52 -1.23 5.42 14.55
N GLU A 53 -1.86 4.42 15.16
CA GLU A 53 -2.93 3.66 14.55
C GLU A 53 -4.15 4.51 14.19
N PRO A 54 -4.71 5.36 15.09
CA PRO A 54 -5.80 6.27 14.72
C PRO A 54 -5.44 7.23 13.58
N VAL A 55 -4.20 7.73 13.55
CA VAL A 55 -3.72 8.65 12.50
C VAL A 55 -3.70 7.95 11.14
N THR A 56 -3.11 6.76 11.09
CA THR A 56 -3.03 5.98 9.85
C THR A 56 -4.39 5.41 9.45
N ASP A 57 -5.29 5.11 10.39
CA ASP A 57 -6.68 4.75 10.12
C ASP A 57 -7.44 5.89 9.43
N CYS A 58 -7.20 7.13 9.86
CA CYS A 58 -7.79 8.31 9.22
C CYS A 58 -7.36 8.42 7.75
N ALA A 59 -6.07 8.27 7.46
CA ALA A 59 -5.55 8.28 6.09
C ALA A 59 -6.17 7.16 5.23
N VAL A 60 -6.27 5.94 5.77
CA VAL A 60 -6.88 4.79 5.08
C VAL A 60 -8.36 5.04 4.77
N ARG A 61 -9.12 5.55 5.73
CA ARG A 61 -10.53 5.91 5.54
C ARG A 61 -10.69 6.99 4.48
N ALA A 62 -9.84 8.01 4.51
CA ALA A 62 -9.85 9.08 3.51
C ALA A 62 -9.62 8.52 2.10
N LEU A 63 -8.67 7.60 1.93
CA LEU A 63 -8.41 6.95 0.64
C LEU A 63 -9.58 6.09 0.16
N ASN A 64 -10.18 5.30 1.06
CA ASN A 64 -11.33 4.42 0.77
C ASN A 64 -12.61 5.19 0.41
N ASN A 65 -12.76 6.41 0.92
CA ASN A 65 -13.95 7.23 0.73
C ASN A 65 -13.84 8.24 -0.42
N ARG A 66 -12.75 8.21 -1.21
CA ARG A 66 -12.63 9.07 -2.39
C ARG A 66 -13.68 8.68 -3.42
N VAL A 67 -14.33 9.68 -4.00
CA VAL A 67 -15.31 9.53 -5.07
C VAL A 67 -14.89 10.29 -6.33
N ASP A 68 -15.40 9.86 -7.48
CA ASP A 68 -15.31 10.57 -8.75
C ASP A 68 -16.35 11.71 -8.86
N GLU A 69 -16.35 12.39 -10.00
CA GLU A 69 -17.27 13.50 -10.30
C GLU A 69 -18.75 13.10 -10.31
N HIS A 70 -19.04 11.81 -10.43
CA HIS A 70 -20.38 11.24 -10.40
C HIS A 70 -20.75 10.66 -9.02
N GLY A 71 -19.90 10.86 -8.01
CA GLY A 71 -20.11 10.37 -6.66
C GLY A 71 -19.87 8.87 -6.49
N LYS A 72 -19.27 8.17 -7.46
CA LYS A 72 -18.91 6.76 -7.33
C LYS A 72 -17.55 6.59 -6.67
N PRO A 73 -17.33 5.55 -5.84
CA PRO A 73 -16.01 5.29 -5.24
C PRO A 73 -14.91 5.17 -6.30
N LYS A 74 -13.78 5.84 -6.10
CA LYS A 74 -12.63 5.72 -6.99
C LYS A 74 -12.00 4.34 -6.87
N PRO A 75 -11.54 3.73 -7.99
CA PRO A 75 -10.83 2.46 -7.96
C PRO A 75 -9.67 2.43 -6.96
N LEU A 76 -9.64 1.39 -6.14
CA LEU A 76 -8.69 1.24 -5.04
C LEU A 76 -8.33 -0.25 -4.87
N ALA A 77 -7.04 -0.55 -4.92
CA ALA A 77 -6.52 -1.88 -4.57
C ALA A 77 -5.61 -1.78 -3.33
N ALA A 78 -5.92 -2.54 -2.30
CA ALA A 78 -5.18 -2.55 -1.04
C ALA A 78 -4.43 -3.88 -0.89
N ILE A 79 -3.10 -3.81 -0.82
CA ILE A 79 -2.25 -4.98 -0.56
C ILE A 79 -1.86 -4.98 0.92
N LEU A 80 -2.34 -6.00 1.64
CA LEU A 80 -2.18 -6.15 3.09
C LEU A 80 -1.30 -7.36 3.41
N TRP A 81 -0.04 -7.09 3.71
CA TRP A 81 0.96 -8.11 4.06
C TRP A 81 1.09 -8.32 5.57
N GLY A 82 0.75 -9.52 6.03
CA GLY A 82 0.82 -9.90 7.44
C GLY A 82 -0.34 -9.40 8.30
N ARG A 83 -0.41 -9.93 9.53
CA ARG A 83 -1.57 -9.75 10.43
C ARG A 83 -1.85 -8.29 10.78
N ASN A 84 -0.80 -7.50 11.06
CA ASN A 84 -0.92 -6.09 11.42
C ASN A 84 -1.44 -5.24 10.23
N ALA A 85 -1.13 -5.63 8.98
CA ALA A 85 -1.72 -5.00 7.81
C ALA A 85 -3.21 -5.34 7.66
N GLN A 86 -3.56 -6.60 7.85
CA GLN A 86 -4.91 -7.13 7.69
C GLN A 86 -5.92 -6.54 8.69
N THR A 87 -5.49 -5.94 9.80
CA THR A 87 -6.42 -5.23 10.72
C THR A 87 -7.10 -4.02 10.08
N LEU A 88 -6.61 -3.52 8.93
CA LEU A 88 -7.23 -2.42 8.20
C LEU A 88 -8.39 -2.86 7.30
N GLU A 89 -8.55 -4.17 7.07
CA GLU A 89 -9.60 -4.71 6.20
C GLU A 89 -11.01 -4.17 6.50
N PRO A 90 -11.45 -4.04 7.77
CA PRO A 90 -12.76 -3.46 8.07
C PRO A 90 -12.94 -2.00 7.63
N LEU A 91 -11.84 -1.28 7.37
CA LEU A 91 -11.86 0.13 6.93
C LEU A 91 -11.91 0.29 5.40
N LEU A 92 -11.67 -0.79 4.66
CA LEU A 92 -11.44 -0.81 3.23
C LEU A 92 -12.67 -1.34 2.47
N THR A 93 -13.85 -0.78 2.76
CA THR A 93 -15.15 -1.26 2.25
C THR A 93 -15.33 -1.10 0.73
N ASN A 94 -14.59 -0.19 0.11
CA ASN A 94 -14.68 0.13 -1.32
C ASN A 94 -13.43 -0.30 -2.10
N ALA A 95 -12.52 -1.06 -1.48
CA ALA A 95 -11.27 -1.48 -2.09
C ALA A 95 -11.28 -2.97 -2.45
N ALA A 96 -10.55 -3.33 -3.51
CA ALA A 96 -10.14 -4.71 -3.71
C ALA A 96 -9.01 -5.06 -2.75
N ILE A 97 -9.21 -6.05 -1.89
CA ILE A 97 -8.25 -6.43 -0.86
C ILE A 97 -7.44 -7.65 -1.31
N ILE A 98 -6.11 -7.48 -1.39
CA ILE A 98 -5.15 -8.53 -1.67
C ILE A 98 -4.35 -8.82 -0.40
N LYS A 99 -4.57 -9.98 0.21
CA LYS A 99 -3.91 -10.40 1.47
C LYS A 99 -2.90 -11.50 1.22
N SER A 100 -1.76 -11.45 1.89
CA SER A 100 -0.82 -12.57 1.98
C SER A 100 0.01 -12.51 3.26
N ALA A 101 0.84 -13.54 3.49
CA ALA A 101 1.87 -13.49 4.52
C ALA A 101 2.85 -12.34 4.26
N HIS A 102 3.53 -11.89 5.31
CA HIS A 102 4.52 -10.81 5.21
C HIS A 102 5.76 -11.27 4.40
N PRO A 103 6.38 -10.40 3.58
CA PRO A 103 7.58 -10.73 2.78
C PRO A 103 8.84 -11.02 3.61
N SER A 104 8.77 -11.01 4.94
CA SER A 104 9.95 -11.23 5.79
C SER A 104 10.37 -12.69 5.69
N PRO A 105 11.68 -13.01 5.72
CA PRO A 105 12.16 -14.39 5.62
C PRO A 105 11.49 -15.36 6.61
N LEU A 106 11.10 -14.87 7.79
CA LEU A 106 10.45 -15.66 8.84
C LEU A 106 9.03 -16.14 8.49
N SER A 107 8.38 -15.52 7.50
CA SER A 107 6.99 -15.82 7.13
C SER A 107 6.73 -15.90 5.62
N ALA A 108 7.72 -15.60 4.77
CA ALA A 108 7.56 -15.59 3.33
C ALA A 108 7.21 -16.98 2.75
N SER A 109 7.81 -18.04 3.31
CA SER A 109 7.50 -19.44 2.94
C SER A 109 6.08 -19.86 3.31
N ARG A 110 5.39 -19.11 4.18
CA ARG A 110 4.02 -19.41 4.63
C ARG A 110 2.93 -18.79 3.73
N GLY A 111 3.29 -18.36 2.52
CA GLY A 111 2.32 -17.89 1.52
C GLY A 111 2.55 -16.48 0.96
N PHE A 112 3.76 -15.92 1.06
CA PHE A 112 4.12 -14.73 0.28
C PHE A 112 4.54 -15.14 -1.14
N PHE A 113 5.38 -16.17 -1.27
CA PHE A 113 5.73 -16.74 -2.58
C PHE A 113 4.49 -17.35 -3.25
N GLY A 114 4.27 -17.02 -4.52
CA GLY A 114 3.07 -17.41 -5.27
C GLY A 114 1.81 -16.56 -5.00
N SER A 115 1.86 -15.56 -4.11
CA SER A 115 0.69 -14.72 -3.82
C SER A 115 0.35 -13.71 -4.93
N HIS A 116 1.31 -13.47 -5.84
CA HIS A 116 1.23 -12.59 -7.01
C HIS A 116 0.48 -11.27 -6.74
N PRO A 117 0.90 -10.47 -5.73
CA PRO A 117 0.09 -9.36 -5.24
C PRO A 117 -0.04 -8.23 -6.26
N PHE A 118 1.02 -7.93 -7.01
CA PHE A 118 1.06 -6.85 -8.00
C PHE A 118 0.19 -7.14 -9.23
N SER A 119 0.26 -8.36 -9.79
CA SER A 119 -0.58 -8.72 -10.93
C SER A 119 -2.06 -8.80 -10.56
N ARG A 120 -2.38 -9.29 -9.34
CA ARG A 120 -3.75 -9.29 -8.81
C ARG A 120 -4.27 -7.88 -8.57
N ALA A 121 -3.44 -6.96 -8.07
CA ALA A 121 -3.80 -5.55 -7.94
C ALA A 121 -4.14 -4.94 -9.31
N ASN A 122 -3.29 -5.17 -10.33
CA ASN A 122 -3.56 -4.69 -11.69
C ASN A 122 -4.83 -5.30 -12.28
N ALA A 123 -5.09 -6.59 -12.06
CA ALA A 123 -6.31 -7.24 -12.51
C ALA A 123 -7.56 -6.63 -11.85
N ALA A 124 -7.50 -6.38 -10.53
CA ALA A 124 -8.60 -5.73 -9.81
C ALA A 124 -8.84 -4.29 -10.28
N LEU A 125 -7.78 -3.51 -10.50
CA LEU A 125 -7.89 -2.15 -11.03
C LEU A 125 -8.53 -2.16 -12.42
N LYS A 126 -8.11 -3.05 -13.32
CA LYS A 126 -8.71 -3.21 -14.65
C LYS A 126 -10.20 -3.55 -14.59
N GLN A 127 -10.61 -4.43 -13.67
CA GLN A 127 -12.02 -4.76 -13.46
C GLN A 127 -12.84 -3.55 -12.97
N MET A 128 -12.20 -2.61 -12.28
CA MET A 128 -12.80 -1.35 -11.85
C MET A 128 -12.72 -0.24 -12.91
N GLY A 129 -12.21 -0.53 -14.12
CA GLY A 129 -12.04 0.45 -15.19
C GLY A 129 -10.85 1.39 -15.01
N ALA A 130 -9.89 1.04 -14.15
CA ALA A 130 -8.66 1.79 -13.94
C ALA A 130 -7.48 1.21 -14.73
N GLU A 131 -6.56 2.08 -15.12
CA GLU A 131 -5.28 1.68 -15.69
C GLU A 131 -4.44 0.88 -14.67
N PRO A 132 -3.73 -0.16 -15.12
CA PRO A 132 -2.81 -0.90 -14.26
C PRO A 132 -1.65 -0.01 -13.82
N VAL A 133 -1.09 -0.33 -12.66
CA VAL A 133 0.12 0.32 -12.16
C VAL A 133 1.34 -0.29 -12.85
N ASP A 134 2.27 0.57 -13.25
CA ASP A 134 3.62 0.16 -13.62
C ASP A 134 4.46 -0.09 -12.36
N TRP A 135 4.89 -1.34 -12.20
CA TRP A 135 5.66 -1.82 -11.05
C TRP A 135 7.17 -1.84 -11.33
N SER A 136 7.60 -1.42 -12.51
CA SER A 136 9.02 -1.31 -12.83
C SER A 136 9.68 -0.29 -11.90
N LEU A 137 10.89 -0.63 -11.42
CA LEU A 137 11.71 0.33 -10.71
C LEU A 137 12.29 1.29 -11.75
N PRO A 138 12.35 2.60 -11.47
CA PRO A 138 13.02 3.54 -12.37
C PRO A 138 14.45 3.04 -12.61
N SER A 139 14.86 2.95 -13.87
CA SER A 139 16.23 2.60 -14.21
C SER A 139 17.15 3.63 -13.56
N SER A 140 18.10 3.15 -12.77
CA SER A 140 19.12 3.98 -12.17
C SER A 140 20.08 4.44 -13.26
N ASP A 141 19.72 5.49 -14.00
CA ASP A 141 20.68 6.22 -14.80
C ASP A 141 21.58 6.99 -13.82
N CYS A 142 22.75 6.41 -13.56
CA CYS A 142 23.84 7.09 -12.88
C CYS A 142 24.40 8.11 -13.87
N PRO A 143 24.34 9.43 -13.60
CA PRO A 143 25.09 10.37 -14.41
C PRO A 143 26.57 10.00 -14.29
N ALA A 144 27.21 9.81 -15.45
CA ALA A 144 28.60 9.40 -15.51
C ALA A 144 29.47 10.35 -14.66
N ARG A 145 30.29 9.68 -13.85
CA ARG A 145 31.30 10.10 -12.87
C ARG A 145 31.96 11.47 -13.08
#